data_AF-A0A948PYT7-F1
#
_entry.id   AF-A0A948PYT7-F1
#
_cell.length_a   1.000
_cell.length_b   1.000
_cell.length_c   1.000
_cell.angle_alpha   90.00
_cell.angle_beta   90.00
_cell.angle_gamma   90.00
#
_symmetry.space_group_name_H-M   'P 1'
#
loop_
_entity.id
_entity.type
_entity.pdbx_description
1 polymer ?
#
loop_
_entity_poly.entity_id
_entity_poly.type
_entity_poly.pdbx_seq_one_letter_code
_entity_poly.pdbx_strand_id
1 'polypeptide(L)'
;MEGEALIKDGEQKSKEHPSPKPMVRPETELVRELFSISGSEALKRVLDLDDPDRIIQEMNRVDFFWLVKKIGEEDSLPLLNMASPEQWEYLLDMELWQRDRIDLDQATDWLGRMRQADPGRFVGWLLSHGESLAYYYFFKNVHVEVRNKDEAYDLTNKFITLN
;
A
#
# COMPACT_ATOMS: atom_id res chain seq x y z
N MET A 1 -50.43 -69.73 8.48
CA MET A 1 -50.88 -68.33 8.26
C MET A 1 -49.85 -67.46 8.94
N GLU A 2 -48.93 -66.92 8.13
CA GLU A 2 -48.81 -65.47 7.83
C GLU A 2 -47.82 -64.84 8.83
N GLY A 3 -46.76 -64.13 8.46
CA GLY A 3 -46.24 -63.66 7.18
C GLY A 3 -44.78 -63.19 7.37
N GLU A 4 -44.11 -62.98 6.24
CA GLU A 4 -42.71 -62.61 6.08
C GLU A 4 -42.35 -61.23 6.69
N ALA A 5 -41.08 -61.05 7.07
CA ALA A 5 -40.37 -59.78 6.85
C ALA A 5 -38.87 -60.03 6.70
N LEU A 6 -38.43 -60.00 5.45
CA LEU A 6 -37.04 -60.03 4.98
C LEU A 6 -36.27 -58.80 5.49
N ILE A 7 -35.17 -59.02 6.20
CA ILE A 7 -34.15 -57.99 6.41
C ILE A 7 -33.33 -57.91 5.12
N LYS A 8 -33.53 -56.84 4.35
CA LYS A 8 -32.64 -56.46 3.23
C LYS A 8 -31.63 -55.45 3.77
N ASP A 9 -30.38 -55.86 3.85
CA ASP A 9 -29.24 -54.97 4.07
C ASP A 9 -29.08 -54.05 2.86
N GLY A 10 -29.68 -52.86 2.96
CA GLY A 10 -29.52 -51.78 2.00
C GLY A 10 -28.22 -51.04 2.27
N GLU A 11 -27.15 -51.46 1.61
CA GLU A 11 -25.87 -50.76 1.52
C GLU A 11 -26.10 -49.39 0.84
N GLN A 12 -26.32 -48.34 1.63
CA GLN A 12 -26.38 -46.97 1.12
C GLN A 12 -24.96 -46.53 0.74
N LYS A 13 -24.63 -46.67 -0.55
CA LYS A 13 -23.47 -46.00 -1.16
C LYS A 13 -23.62 -44.49 -0.99
N SER A 14 -22.88 -43.92 -0.04
CA SER A 14 -22.64 -42.48 0.05
C SER A 14 -22.06 -42.00 -1.28
N LYS A 15 -22.83 -41.18 -1.99
CA LYS A 15 -22.34 -40.46 -3.17
C LYS A 15 -21.36 -39.39 -2.68
N GLU A 16 -20.06 -39.69 -2.79
CA GLU A 16 -19.01 -38.67 -2.71
C GLU A 16 -19.31 -37.59 -3.75
N HIS A 17 -19.76 -36.43 -3.29
CA HIS A 17 -19.74 -35.23 -4.10
C HIS A 17 -18.27 -34.81 -4.16
N PRO A 18 -17.66 -34.64 -5.35
CA PRO A 18 -16.29 -34.15 -5.41
C PRO A 18 -16.27 -32.78 -4.77
N SER A 19 -15.46 -32.63 -3.71
CA SER A 19 -15.18 -31.33 -3.11
C SER A 19 -14.82 -30.36 -4.23
N PRO A 20 -15.43 -29.15 -4.27
CA PRO A 20 -15.09 -28.19 -5.30
C PRO A 20 -13.58 -27.94 -5.21
N LYS A 21 -12.86 -28.13 -6.32
CA LYS A 21 -11.45 -27.72 -6.40
C LYS A 21 -11.39 -26.27 -5.92
N PRO A 22 -10.44 -25.90 -5.05
CA PRO A 22 -10.33 -24.52 -4.59
C PRO A 22 -10.25 -23.63 -5.83
N MET A 23 -11.24 -22.75 -5.98
CA MET A 23 -11.30 -21.79 -7.08
C MET A 23 -10.23 -20.76 -6.75
N VAL A 24 -9.01 -20.96 -7.28
CA VAL A 24 -7.93 -19.99 -7.13
C VAL A 24 -8.40 -18.73 -7.84
N ARG A 25 -8.52 -17.64 -7.08
CA ARG A 25 -8.93 -16.38 -7.67
C ARG A 25 -7.82 -15.88 -8.59
N PRO A 26 -8.13 -15.30 -9.76
CA PRO A 26 -7.11 -14.81 -10.69
C PRO A 26 -6.10 -13.85 -10.03
N GLU A 27 -6.55 -13.05 -9.06
CA GLU A 27 -5.70 -12.17 -8.23
C GLU A 27 -4.57 -12.93 -7.51
N THR A 28 -4.83 -14.14 -7.03
CA THR A 28 -3.87 -14.94 -6.25
C THR A 28 -2.78 -15.54 -7.14
N GLU A 29 -3.11 -15.87 -8.39
CA GLU A 29 -2.12 -16.38 -9.35
C GLU A 29 -1.14 -15.30 -9.79
N LEU A 30 -1.65 -14.10 -10.08
CA LEU A 30 -0.81 -12.96 -10.44
C LEU A 30 0.13 -12.57 -9.30
N VAL A 31 -0.37 -12.45 -8.06
CA VAL A 31 0.47 -12.16 -6.90
C VAL A 31 1.59 -13.19 -6.79
N ARG A 32 1.27 -14.48 -6.89
CA ARG A 32 2.27 -15.56 -6.83
C ARG A 32 3.32 -15.44 -7.95
N GLU A 33 2.88 -15.12 -9.17
CA GLU A 33 3.77 -14.87 -10.32
C GLU A 33 4.74 -13.72 -10.01
N LEU A 34 4.20 -12.56 -9.62
CA LEU A 34 4.98 -11.35 -9.33
C LEU A 34 6.03 -11.58 -8.24
N PHE A 35 5.70 -12.35 -7.20
CA PHE A 35 6.67 -12.66 -6.14
C PHE A 35 7.73 -13.71 -6.54
N SER A 36 7.48 -14.51 -7.58
CA SER A 36 8.40 -15.55 -8.05
C SER A 36 9.51 -15.06 -9.00
N ILE A 37 9.33 -13.90 -9.63
CA ILE A 37 10.30 -13.27 -10.55
C ILE A 37 11.15 -12.20 -9.85
N SER A 38 12.12 -11.56 -10.51
CA SER A 38 12.88 -10.46 -9.88
C SER A 38 12.04 -9.18 -9.72
N GLY A 39 12.49 -8.21 -8.90
CA GLY A 39 11.78 -6.95 -8.70
C GLY A 39 11.56 -6.17 -9.99
N SER A 40 12.61 -6.00 -10.80
CA SER A 40 12.53 -5.31 -12.10
C SER A 40 11.61 -6.03 -13.08
N GLU A 41 11.64 -7.36 -13.12
CA GLU A 41 10.71 -8.16 -13.93
C GLU A 41 9.27 -8.04 -13.43
N ALA A 42 9.05 -8.00 -12.10
CA ALA A 42 7.73 -7.81 -11.51
C ALA A 42 7.15 -6.43 -11.86
N LEU A 43 7.94 -5.36 -11.76
CA LEU A 43 7.53 -4.03 -12.19
C LEU A 43 7.14 -4.03 -13.67
N LYS A 44 8.00 -4.56 -14.54
CA LYS A 44 7.70 -4.66 -15.97
C LYS A 44 6.41 -5.44 -16.22
N ARG A 45 6.24 -6.58 -15.55
CA ARG A 45 5.06 -7.44 -15.66
C ARG A 45 3.77 -6.73 -15.24
N VAL A 46 3.82 -5.88 -14.22
CA VAL A 46 2.70 -5.01 -13.81
C VAL A 46 2.40 -3.99 -14.88
N LEU A 47 3.42 -3.28 -15.40
CA LEU A 47 3.24 -2.25 -16.42
C LEU A 47 2.73 -2.80 -17.76
N ASP A 48 2.96 -4.08 -18.05
CA ASP A 48 2.48 -4.79 -19.24
C ASP A 48 1.03 -5.33 -19.10
N LEU A 49 0.33 -5.08 -17.97
CA LEU A 49 -1.09 -5.46 -17.79
C LEU A 49 -2.02 -4.52 -18.56
N ASP A 50 -3.21 -5.03 -18.94
CA ASP A 50 -4.22 -4.24 -19.66
C ASP A 50 -4.80 -3.09 -18.81
N ASP A 51 -4.90 -3.28 -17.50
CA ASP A 51 -5.45 -2.32 -16.53
C ASP A 51 -4.67 -2.40 -15.21
N PRO A 52 -3.43 -1.87 -15.18
CA PRO A 52 -2.52 -2.07 -14.06
C PRO A 52 -3.00 -1.31 -12.82
N ASP A 53 -3.61 -0.13 -12.98
CA ASP A 53 -4.20 0.65 -11.88
C ASP A 53 -5.24 -0.17 -11.10
N ARG A 54 -6.24 -0.71 -11.79
CA ARG A 54 -7.30 -1.49 -11.16
C ARG A 54 -6.74 -2.73 -10.48
N ILE A 55 -5.81 -3.43 -11.14
CA ILE A 55 -5.21 -4.65 -10.58
C ILE A 55 -4.39 -4.35 -9.33
N ILE A 56 -3.60 -3.27 -9.34
CA ILE A 56 -2.86 -2.83 -8.16
C ILE A 56 -3.83 -2.42 -7.05
N GLN A 57 -4.90 -1.69 -7.34
CA GLN A 57 -5.86 -1.26 -6.32
C GLN A 57 -6.69 -2.42 -5.72
N GLU A 58 -6.98 -3.45 -6.52
CA GLU A 58 -7.64 -4.68 -6.06
C GLU A 58 -6.70 -5.58 -5.23
N MET A 59 -5.38 -5.46 -5.43
CA MET A 59 -4.38 -6.17 -4.62
C MET A 59 -4.50 -5.76 -3.15
N ASN A 60 -4.43 -6.73 -2.24
CA ASN A 60 -4.46 -6.39 -0.83
C ASN A 60 -3.22 -5.54 -0.44
N ARG A 61 -3.40 -4.66 0.55
CA ARG A 61 -2.35 -3.72 1.01
C ARG A 61 -1.07 -4.38 1.51
N VAL A 62 -1.13 -5.61 2.02
CA VAL A 62 0.04 -6.35 2.52
C VAL A 62 0.90 -6.83 1.36
N ASP A 63 0.28 -7.41 0.33
CA ASP A 63 0.97 -7.83 -0.89
C ASP A 63 1.52 -6.63 -1.65
N PHE A 64 0.77 -5.53 -1.71
CA PHE A 64 1.26 -4.27 -2.28
C PHE A 64 2.53 -3.77 -1.57
N PHE A 65 2.52 -3.73 -0.24
CA PHE A 65 3.69 -3.37 0.56
C PHE A 65 4.91 -4.23 0.21
N TRP A 66 4.74 -5.56 0.21
CA TRP A 66 5.85 -6.47 -0.10
C TRP A 66 6.31 -6.38 -1.54
N LEU A 67 5.41 -6.03 -2.48
CA LEU A 67 5.77 -5.81 -3.87
C LEU A 67 6.64 -4.56 -4.02
N VAL A 68 6.30 -3.47 -3.31
CA VAL A 68 7.15 -2.26 -3.23
C VAL A 68 8.53 -2.61 -2.68
N LYS A 69 8.61 -3.36 -1.57
CA LYS A 69 9.90 -3.80 -1.01
C LYS A 69 10.71 -4.68 -1.96
N LYS A 70 10.04 -5.53 -2.73
CA LYS A 70 10.67 -6.41 -3.72
C LYS A 70 11.25 -5.65 -4.90
N ILE A 71 10.53 -4.64 -5.39
CA ILE A 71 10.98 -3.77 -6.49
C ILE A 71 12.10 -2.85 -6.02
N GLY A 72 11.99 -2.35 -4.79
CA GLY A 72 12.86 -1.32 -4.25
C GLY A 72 12.16 0.03 -4.21
N GLU A 73 12.40 0.80 -3.16
CA GLU A 73 11.66 2.03 -2.86
C GLU A 73 11.84 3.09 -3.95
N GLU A 74 13.07 3.27 -4.46
CA GLU A 74 13.38 4.21 -5.53
C GLU A 74 12.67 3.90 -6.85
N ASP A 75 12.57 2.62 -7.19
CA ASP A 75 11.99 2.16 -8.45
C ASP A 75 10.48 1.96 -8.36
N SER A 76 9.89 2.15 -7.18
CA SER A 76 8.47 1.90 -6.91
C SER A 76 7.53 3.05 -7.26
N LEU A 77 8.02 4.18 -7.76
CA LEU A 77 7.19 5.34 -8.13
C LEU A 77 5.98 4.98 -9.01
N PRO A 78 6.10 4.09 -10.03
CA PRO A 78 4.92 3.68 -10.80
C PRO A 78 3.86 2.98 -9.95
N LEU A 79 4.27 2.11 -9.01
CA LEU A 79 3.34 1.45 -8.09
C LEU A 79 2.68 2.45 -7.15
N LEU A 80 3.45 3.41 -6.63
CA LEU A 80 2.89 4.46 -5.78
C LEU A 80 1.85 5.29 -6.52
N ASN A 81 2.06 5.56 -7.81
CA ASN A 81 1.08 6.25 -8.64
C ASN A 81 -0.22 5.44 -8.81
N MET A 82 -0.13 4.11 -8.98
CA MET A 82 -1.30 3.25 -9.15
C MET A 82 -2.07 2.95 -7.84
N ALA A 83 -1.39 3.05 -6.70
CA ALA A 83 -1.92 2.63 -5.39
C ALA A 83 -3.21 3.33 -4.97
N SER A 84 -4.05 2.63 -4.21
CA SER A 84 -5.19 3.20 -3.49
C SER A 84 -4.75 4.02 -2.25
N PRO A 85 -5.59 4.93 -1.73
CA PRO A 85 -5.33 5.64 -0.48
C PRO A 85 -5.02 4.70 0.70
N GLU A 86 -5.74 3.59 0.83
CA GLU A 86 -5.57 2.61 1.91
C GLU A 86 -4.23 1.85 1.78
N GLN A 87 -3.74 1.64 0.57
CA GLN A 87 -2.42 1.08 0.32
C GLN A 87 -1.31 2.07 0.67
N TRP A 88 -1.49 3.36 0.38
CA TRP A 88 -0.58 4.42 0.82
C TRP A 88 -0.51 4.50 2.35
N GLU A 89 -1.65 4.52 3.03
CA GLU A 89 -1.72 4.53 4.50
C GLU A 89 -0.95 3.35 5.09
N TYR A 90 -1.25 2.13 4.63
CA TYR A 90 -0.59 0.94 5.12
C TYR A 90 0.92 0.93 4.85
N LEU A 91 1.34 1.38 3.67
CA LEU A 91 2.77 1.50 3.34
C LEU A 91 3.47 2.44 4.31
N LEU A 92 2.90 3.62 4.56
CA LEU A 92 3.48 4.61 5.47
C LEU A 92 3.47 4.12 6.92
N ASP A 93 2.40 3.47 7.37
CA ASP A 93 2.34 2.87 8.73
C ASP A 93 3.44 1.83 8.95
N MET A 94 3.82 1.09 7.92
CA MET A 94 4.91 0.11 8.02
C MET A 94 6.30 0.76 7.96
N GLU A 95 6.46 1.84 7.19
CA GLU A 95 7.77 2.42 6.89
C GLU A 95 8.18 3.53 7.85
N LEU A 96 7.23 4.26 8.44
CA LEU A 96 7.52 5.47 9.22
C LEU A 96 7.72 5.19 10.71
N TRP A 97 7.21 4.07 11.22
CA TRP A 97 7.22 3.79 12.65
C TRP A 97 8.50 3.10 13.11
N GLN A 98 9.18 3.74 14.06
CA GLN A 98 10.24 3.15 14.87
C GLN A 98 9.74 3.00 16.31
N ARG A 99 9.27 1.79 16.65
CA ARG A 99 8.62 1.49 17.94
C ARG A 99 7.41 2.40 18.16
N ASP A 100 7.52 3.36 19.08
CA ASP A 100 6.46 4.28 19.50
C ASP A 100 6.61 5.68 18.88
N ARG A 101 7.53 5.86 17.92
CA ARG A 101 7.82 7.17 17.32
C ARG A 101 7.88 7.09 15.81
N ILE A 102 7.49 8.18 15.17
CA ILE A 102 7.69 8.38 13.74
C ILE A 102 9.14 8.82 13.50
N ASP A 103 9.82 8.14 12.57
CA ASP A 103 11.08 8.58 12.00
C ASP A 103 10.82 9.68 10.96
N LEU A 104 11.27 10.90 11.27
CA LEU A 104 11.04 12.08 10.42
C LEU A 104 11.92 12.08 9.16
N ASP A 105 13.08 11.43 9.19
CA ASP A 105 13.95 11.33 8.01
C ASP A 105 13.29 10.37 7.01
N GLN A 106 12.83 9.20 7.47
CA GLN A 106 12.03 8.28 6.66
C GLN A 106 10.73 8.92 6.17
N ALA A 107 10.07 9.73 7.00
CA ALA A 107 8.87 10.46 6.57
C ALA A 107 9.18 11.45 5.45
N THR A 108 10.27 12.21 5.56
CA THR A 108 10.71 13.15 4.51
C THR A 108 10.89 12.42 3.18
N ASP A 109 11.58 11.29 3.24
CA ASP A 109 11.91 10.43 2.12
C ASP A 109 10.66 9.84 1.44
N TRP A 110 9.74 9.26 2.22
CA TRP A 110 8.52 8.67 1.68
C TRP A 110 7.53 9.73 1.17
N LEU A 111 7.34 10.83 1.90
CA LEU A 111 6.53 11.96 1.44
C LEU A 111 7.10 12.55 0.13
N GLY A 112 8.42 12.58 -0.01
CA GLY A 112 9.11 12.94 -1.25
C GLY A 112 8.76 12.02 -2.42
N ARG A 113 8.77 10.70 -2.20
CA ARG A 113 8.40 9.70 -3.22
C ARG A 113 6.93 9.77 -3.60
N MET A 114 6.01 9.92 -2.63
CA MET A 114 4.59 10.11 -2.89
C MET A 114 4.32 11.37 -3.73
N ARG A 115 4.96 12.48 -3.37
CA ARG A 115 4.90 13.72 -4.13
C ARG A 115 5.44 13.56 -5.55
N GLN A 116 6.52 12.79 -5.73
CA GLN A 116 7.09 12.54 -7.05
C GLN A 116 6.19 11.64 -7.90
N ALA A 117 5.54 10.66 -7.29
CA ALA A 117 4.62 9.74 -7.97
C ALA A 117 3.38 10.48 -8.49
N ASP A 118 2.72 11.28 -7.65
CA ASP A 118 1.58 12.12 -8.04
C ASP A 118 1.45 13.34 -7.10
N PRO A 119 1.94 14.53 -7.50
CA PRO A 119 1.89 15.72 -6.64
C PRO A 119 0.46 16.17 -6.30
N GLY A 120 -0.48 16.05 -7.24
CA GLY A 120 -1.84 16.54 -7.07
C GLY A 120 -2.61 15.66 -6.10
N ARG A 121 -2.55 14.34 -6.31
CA ARG A 121 -3.15 13.36 -5.39
C ARG A 121 -2.49 13.40 -4.02
N PHE A 122 -1.16 13.56 -3.97
CA PHE A 122 -0.42 13.66 -2.72
C PHE A 122 -0.92 14.79 -1.83
N VAL A 123 -1.12 15.99 -2.38
CA VAL A 123 -1.66 17.12 -1.61
C VAL A 123 -3.09 16.83 -1.14
N GLY A 124 -3.94 16.27 -2.00
CA GLY A 124 -5.30 15.89 -1.60
C GLY A 124 -5.33 14.84 -0.49
N TRP A 125 -4.40 13.87 -0.54
CA TRP A 125 -4.25 12.85 0.49
C TRP A 125 -3.76 13.44 1.82
N LEU A 126 -2.75 14.32 1.81
CA LEU A 126 -2.27 15.00 3.02
C LEU A 126 -3.35 15.82 3.73
N LEU A 127 -4.28 16.40 2.97
CA LEU A 127 -5.38 17.21 3.51
C LEU A 127 -6.61 16.37 3.91
N SER A 128 -6.55 15.05 3.78
CA SER A 128 -7.64 14.15 4.14
C SER A 128 -7.13 13.01 5.03
N HIS A 129 -6.77 11.89 4.42
CA HIS A 129 -6.29 10.67 5.05
C HIS A 129 -4.98 10.88 5.84
N GLY A 130 -4.07 11.67 5.26
CA GLY A 130 -2.75 11.96 5.81
C GLY A 130 -2.70 13.13 6.79
N GLU A 131 -3.83 13.73 7.20
CA GLU A 131 -3.84 15.01 7.94
C GLU A 131 -3.03 14.95 9.24
N SER A 132 -3.15 13.87 10.01
CA SER A 132 -2.41 13.72 11.26
C SER A 132 -0.90 13.60 11.05
N LEU A 133 -0.48 12.86 10.02
CA LEU A 133 0.93 12.75 9.63
C LEU A 133 1.44 14.10 9.14
N ALA A 134 0.67 14.79 8.29
CA ALA A 134 1.00 16.11 7.77
C ALA A 134 1.21 17.11 8.92
N TYR A 135 0.25 17.18 9.85
CA TYR A 135 0.33 18.05 11.03
C TYR A 135 1.58 17.75 11.84
N TYR A 136 1.81 16.49 12.21
CA TYR A 136 2.97 16.11 13.01
C TYR A 136 4.30 16.43 12.29
N TYR A 137 4.39 16.08 11.01
CA TYR A 137 5.58 16.33 10.20
C TYR A 137 5.89 17.83 10.09
N PHE A 138 4.91 18.66 9.75
CA PHE A 138 5.12 20.11 9.65
C PHE A 138 5.37 20.74 11.02
N PHE A 139 4.68 20.30 12.07
CA PHE A 139 4.93 20.78 13.43
C PHE A 139 6.37 20.55 13.88
N LYS A 140 7.00 19.46 13.45
CA LYS A 140 8.40 19.15 13.77
C LYS A 140 9.43 19.80 12.86
N ASN A 141 9.06 20.12 11.62
CA ASN A 141 10.02 20.58 10.60
C ASN A 141 9.87 22.06 10.20
N VAL A 142 8.74 22.71 10.50
CA VAL A 142 8.52 24.12 10.18
C VAL A 142 8.99 24.98 11.35
N HIS A 143 9.97 25.85 11.08
CA HIS A 143 10.44 26.86 12.02
C HIS A 143 9.90 28.23 11.61
N VAL A 144 9.18 28.90 12.51
CA VAL A 144 8.60 30.23 12.28
C VAL A 144 9.33 31.26 13.15
N GLU A 145 9.92 32.25 12.49
CA GLU A 145 10.56 33.40 13.14
C GLU A 145 9.75 34.66 12.85
N VAL A 146 9.47 35.46 13.89
CA VAL A 146 8.74 36.73 13.76
C VAL A 146 9.75 37.86 13.71
N ARG A 147 9.80 38.59 12.59
CA ARG A 147 10.71 39.72 12.40
C ARG A 147 10.23 40.96 13.17
N ASN A 148 11.05 41.45 14.09
CA ASN A 148 10.90 42.80 14.65
C ASN A 148 11.61 43.84 13.77
N LYS A 149 11.06 45.06 13.68
CA LYS A 149 11.57 46.12 12.77
C LYS A 149 12.99 46.58 13.10
N ASP A 150 13.44 46.38 14.34
CA ASP A 150 14.70 46.92 14.86
C ASP A 150 15.83 45.87 14.95
N GLU A 151 15.57 44.62 14.57
CA GLU A 151 16.56 43.55 14.59
C GLU A 151 17.15 43.29 13.20
N ALA A 152 18.46 43.42 13.08
CA ALA A 152 19.21 43.02 11.89
C ALA A 152 19.34 41.49 11.87
N TYR A 153 18.38 40.81 11.25
CA TYR A 153 18.48 39.37 11.02
C TYR A 153 19.37 39.09 9.81
N ASP A 154 20.40 38.26 10.00
CA ASP A 154 21.03 37.50 8.91
C ASP A 154 20.20 36.22 8.69
N LEU A 155 19.01 36.40 8.12
CA LEU A 155 18.26 35.27 7.57
C LEU A 155 19.06 34.79 6.36
N THR A 156 19.92 33.81 6.58
CA THR A 156 20.56 33.06 5.49
C THR A 156 19.48 32.61 4.50
N ASN A 157 19.83 32.23 3.26
CA ASN A 157 18.93 31.72 2.20
C ASN A 157 18.06 30.47 2.56
N LYS A 158 17.91 30.16 3.86
CA LYS A 158 17.19 29.04 4.47
C LYS A 158 15.73 29.37 4.83
N PHE A 159 15.30 30.63 4.78
CA PHE A 159 13.93 31.04 5.10
C PHE A 159 13.20 31.65 3.90
N ILE A 160 11.89 31.37 3.79
CA ILE A 160 10.97 32.01 2.84
C ILE A 160 10.14 33.05 3.60
N THR A 161 9.98 34.24 3.04
CA THR A 161 9.13 35.30 3.63
C THR A 161 7.73 35.24 3.01
N LEU A 162 6.69 35.26 3.86
CA LEU A 162 5.30 35.37 3.44
C LEU A 162 4.90 36.86 3.45
N ASN A 163 4.48 37.39 2.31
CA ASN A 163 4.04 38.77 2.12
C ASN A 163 2.51 38.87 2.03
#